data_AF-A0A965SQ83-F1
#
_entry.id   AF-A0A965SQ83-F1
#
_cell.length_a   1.000
_cell.length_b   1.000
_cell.length_c   1.000
_cell.angle_alpha   90.00
_cell.angle_beta   90.00
_cell.angle_gamma   90.00
#
_symmetry.space_group_name_H-M   'P 1'
#
loop_
_entity.id
_entity.type
_entity.pdbx_description
1 polymer ?
#
loop_
_entity_poly.entity_id
_entity_poly.type
_entity_poly.pdbx_seq_one_letter_code
_entity_poly.pdbx_strand_id
1 'polypeptide(L)'
;SAAKVNPSVVKYLQALFLVLIVACTHTKRDAVSLNKVATTFLGGSEKDAYNIKLFYTVDGKFDFLTSTATAQVGSLYQTERDEALKAATIKAKQQVFEFIKNTIESERFISSVVNSIQNSDAVPKHKGTPSDAKLAHSVRDSIKSKSDAILQDAYVSDAVLDLSTGLIVVTVRSGRRN
;
A
#
# COMPACT_ATOMS: atom_id res chain seq x y z
N SER A 1 -23.50 -18.66 -65.83
CA SER A 1 -24.35 -19.73 -65.27
C SER A 1 -24.50 -19.47 -63.79
N ALA A 2 -25.73 -19.17 -63.34
CA ALA A 2 -26.05 -18.79 -61.98
C ALA A 2 -26.16 -20.04 -61.09
N ALA A 3 -25.34 -20.12 -60.04
CA ALA A 3 -25.49 -21.13 -59.01
C ALA A 3 -26.35 -20.57 -57.87
N LYS A 4 -27.57 -21.10 -57.78
CA LYS A 4 -28.56 -20.87 -56.72
C LYS A 4 -27.95 -21.13 -55.34
N VAL A 5 -28.00 -20.14 -54.47
CA VAL A 5 -27.77 -20.34 -53.03
C VAL A 5 -29.06 -20.90 -52.43
N ASN A 6 -28.94 -22.05 -51.78
CA ASN A 6 -30.02 -22.82 -51.17
C ASN A 6 -30.52 -22.12 -49.87
N PRO A 7 -31.82 -21.82 -49.70
CA PRO A 7 -32.31 -20.95 -48.62
C PRO A 7 -32.39 -21.60 -47.23
N SER A 8 -31.94 -22.84 -47.07
CA SER A 8 -32.08 -23.59 -45.80
C SER A 8 -30.95 -23.34 -44.79
N VAL A 9 -29.92 -22.56 -45.13
CA VAL A 9 -28.77 -22.29 -44.23
C VAL A 9 -28.97 -21.02 -43.37
N VAL A 10 -30.01 -20.23 -43.66
CA VAL A 10 -30.24 -18.92 -43.02
C VAL A 10 -30.99 -19.02 -41.67
N LYS A 11 -31.37 -20.22 -41.22
CA LYS A 11 -32.16 -20.40 -39.98
C LYS A 11 -31.37 -20.83 -38.73
N TYR A 12 -30.05 -20.97 -38.82
CA TYR A 12 -29.21 -21.32 -37.66
C TYR A 12 -28.21 -20.21 -37.28
N LEU A 13 -28.50 -18.96 -37.62
CA LEU A 13 -27.68 -17.77 -37.27
C LEU A 13 -28.32 -16.91 -36.16
N GLN A 14 -29.21 -17.50 -35.34
CA GLN A 14 -29.83 -16.83 -34.20
C GLN A 14 -29.91 -17.76 -32.99
N ALA A 15 -28.77 -18.26 -32.53
CA ALA A 15 -28.65 -18.86 -31.20
C ALA A 15 -27.16 -18.97 -30.79
N LEU A 16 -26.47 -17.83 -30.68
CA LEU A 16 -25.27 -17.77 -29.84
C LEU A 16 -25.23 -16.43 -29.12
N PHE A 17 -26.21 -16.26 -28.23
CA PHE A 17 -26.15 -15.34 -27.12
C PHE A 17 -25.15 -15.92 -26.11
N LEU A 18 -23.86 -15.76 -26.37
CA LEU A 18 -22.81 -15.99 -25.37
C LEU A 18 -22.24 -14.63 -25.00
N VAL A 19 -22.94 -14.07 -24.02
CA VAL A 19 -22.57 -12.96 -23.15
C VAL A 19 -21.10 -13.10 -22.74
N LEU A 20 -20.20 -12.45 -23.48
CA LEU A 20 -18.85 -12.15 -23.01
C LEU A 20 -18.94 -10.89 -22.15
N ILE A 21 -19.45 -11.06 -20.93
CA ILE A 21 -19.10 -10.14 -19.85
C ILE A 21 -17.61 -10.35 -19.63
N VAL A 22 -16.79 -9.56 -20.31
CA VAL A 22 -15.42 -9.27 -19.88
C VAL A 22 -15.55 -8.37 -18.65
N ALA A 23 -16.02 -8.96 -17.54
CA ALA A 23 -15.68 -8.48 -16.23
C ALA A 23 -14.24 -8.92 -16.03
N CYS A 24 -13.31 -8.02 -16.35
CA CYS A 24 -11.95 -8.15 -15.82
C CYS A 24 -12.09 -8.29 -14.31
N THR A 25 -11.82 -9.52 -13.89
CA THR A 25 -11.69 -10.02 -12.54
C THR A 25 -11.22 -8.97 -11.55
N HIS A 26 -12.00 -8.83 -10.49
CA HIS A 26 -11.73 -8.12 -9.25
C HIS A 26 -10.23 -7.97 -8.93
N THR A 27 -9.65 -6.84 -9.30
CA THR A 27 -8.68 -6.22 -8.41
C THR A 27 -9.51 -5.69 -7.26
N LYS A 28 -9.46 -6.38 -6.11
CA LYS A 28 -9.67 -5.72 -4.82
C LYS A 28 -8.60 -4.63 -4.74
N ARG A 29 -8.86 -3.47 -5.36
CA ARG A 29 -8.38 -2.22 -4.80
C ARG A 29 -8.98 -2.24 -3.41
N ASP A 30 -8.13 -2.29 -2.39
CA ASP A 30 -8.54 -1.86 -1.07
C ASP A 30 -9.24 -0.52 -1.29
N ALA A 31 -10.57 -0.52 -1.20
CA ALA A 31 -11.33 0.70 -1.17
C ALA A 31 -10.74 1.42 0.03
N VAL A 32 -9.92 2.45 -0.21
CA VAL A 32 -9.52 3.39 0.81
C VAL A 32 -10.85 3.86 1.36
N SER A 33 -11.23 3.34 2.52
CA SER A 33 -12.49 3.67 3.14
C SER A 33 -12.55 5.18 3.17
N LEU A 34 -13.66 5.79 2.74
CA LEU A 34 -13.86 7.24 2.60
C LEU A 34 -13.46 8.09 3.83
N ASN A 35 -13.08 7.45 4.93
CA ASN A 35 -12.69 8.03 6.20
C ASN A 35 -11.21 7.79 6.57
N LYS A 36 -10.31 7.59 5.59
CA LYS A 36 -8.87 7.40 5.83
C LYS A 36 -8.02 8.39 5.02
N VAL A 37 -6.91 8.79 5.63
CA VAL A 37 -5.86 9.61 5.04
C VAL A 37 -4.58 8.77 4.99
N ALA A 38 -3.79 8.97 3.92
CA ALA A 38 -2.48 8.35 3.76
C ALA A 38 -1.41 9.43 3.70
N THR A 39 -0.36 9.29 4.52
CA THR A 39 0.81 10.17 4.53
C THR A 39 2.04 9.36 4.14
N THR A 40 2.79 9.84 3.15
CA THR A 40 4.04 9.19 2.72
C THR A 40 5.24 9.91 3.31
N PHE A 41 6.14 9.14 3.91
CA PHE A 41 7.42 9.59 4.44
C PHE A 41 8.54 8.94 3.62
N LEU A 42 9.32 9.79 2.97
CA LEU A 42 10.52 9.41 2.24
C LEU A 42 11.73 9.94 3.01
N GLY A 43 12.73 9.10 3.23
CA GLY A 43 13.96 9.47 3.92
C GLY A 43 15.02 8.40 3.79
N GLY A 44 16.12 8.54 4.53
CA GLY A 44 17.27 7.64 4.45
C GLY A 44 18.41 8.19 3.59
N SER A 45 19.52 7.43 3.52
CA SER A 45 20.64 7.69 2.62
C SER A 45 20.36 7.10 1.23
N GLU A 46 21.18 7.39 0.21
CA GLU A 46 21.07 6.71 -1.10
C GLU A 46 21.07 5.18 -0.99
N LYS A 47 21.74 4.63 0.03
CA LYS A 47 21.83 3.19 0.26
C LYS A 47 20.70 2.63 1.14
N ASP A 48 20.04 3.49 1.93
CA ASP A 48 19.04 3.11 2.93
C ASP A 48 17.78 3.96 2.86
N ALA A 49 17.35 4.29 1.65
CA ALA A 49 16.10 4.97 1.42
C ALA A 49 14.94 4.14 2.00
N TYR A 50 14.13 4.75 2.86
CA TYR A 50 12.90 4.18 3.36
C TYR A 50 11.70 4.88 2.74
N ASN A 51 10.67 4.08 2.46
CA ASN A 51 9.37 4.52 1.98
C ASN A 51 8.31 4.02 2.95
N ILE A 52 7.93 4.87 3.90
CA ILE A 52 6.89 4.57 4.87
C ILE A 52 5.61 5.25 4.44
N LYS A 53 4.53 4.48 4.30
CA LYS A 53 3.17 5.02 4.13
C LYS A 53 2.37 4.75 5.38
N LEU A 54 1.90 5.84 5.99
CA LEU A 54 1.11 5.82 7.22
C LEU A 54 -0.36 6.02 6.87
N PHE A 55 -1.22 5.14 7.38
CA PHE A 55 -2.67 5.20 7.19
C PHE A 55 -3.36 5.43 8.53
N TYR A 56 -4.23 6.42 8.56
CA TYR A 56 -4.99 6.81 9.74
C TYR A 56 -6.36 7.31 9.35
N THR A 57 -7.27 7.29 10.31
CA THR A 57 -8.64 7.76 10.13
C THR A 57 -8.74 9.28 10.25
N VAL A 58 -9.84 9.84 9.76
CA VAL A 58 -10.10 11.30 9.80
C VAL A 58 -10.27 11.86 11.22
N ASP A 59 -10.46 11.01 12.23
CA ASP A 59 -10.43 11.35 13.66
C ASP A 59 -9.05 11.17 14.30
N GLY A 60 -8.03 10.86 13.51
CA GLY A 60 -6.63 10.84 13.94
C GLY A 60 -6.21 9.53 14.60
N LYS A 61 -6.98 8.44 14.42
CA LYS A 61 -6.59 7.13 14.93
C LYS A 61 -5.69 6.42 13.93
N PHE A 62 -4.57 5.93 14.43
CA PHE A 62 -3.69 5.06 13.67
C PHE A 62 -4.42 3.78 13.25
N ASP A 63 -4.30 3.42 11.97
CA ASP A 63 -4.81 2.17 11.40
C ASP A 63 -3.67 1.18 11.09
N PHE A 64 -2.77 1.52 10.16
CA PHE A 64 -1.58 0.72 9.87
C PHE A 64 -0.52 1.57 9.17
N LEU A 65 0.68 1.03 9.04
CA LEU A 65 1.70 1.56 8.15
C LEU A 65 2.27 0.46 7.26
N THR A 66 2.87 0.88 6.16
CA THR A 66 3.67 0.00 5.29
C THR A 66 5.07 0.54 5.12
N SER A 67 6.03 -0.35 5.02
CA SER A 67 7.44 -0.07 4.72
C SER A 67 7.86 -0.87 3.50
N THR A 68 8.55 -0.27 2.55
CA THR A 68 9.06 -0.97 1.36
C THR A 68 10.58 -0.92 1.32
N ALA A 69 11.21 -2.08 1.16
CA ALA A 69 12.64 -2.21 1.01
C ALA A 69 12.99 -3.21 -0.10
N THR A 70 14.23 -3.12 -0.59
CA THR A 70 14.74 -3.96 -1.66
C THR A 70 16.02 -4.69 -1.26
N ALA A 71 16.29 -5.80 -1.93
CA ALA A 71 17.57 -6.51 -1.87
C ALA A 71 17.93 -7.09 -3.23
N GLN A 72 19.22 -7.10 -3.55
CA GLN A 72 19.75 -7.70 -4.78
C GLN A 72 19.68 -9.21 -4.70
N VAL A 73 19.25 -9.84 -5.79
CA VAL A 73 19.37 -11.27 -5.98
C VAL A 73 20.66 -11.55 -6.77
N GLY A 74 21.52 -12.43 -6.27
CA GLY A 74 22.76 -12.79 -6.97
C GLY A 74 22.53 -13.67 -8.20
N SER A 75 21.48 -14.50 -8.18
CA SER A 75 21.10 -15.43 -9.25
C SER A 75 19.63 -15.84 -9.14
N LEU A 76 19.08 -16.47 -10.17
CA LEU A 76 17.68 -16.91 -10.16
C LEU A 76 17.43 -18.20 -9.34
N TYR A 77 18.45 -18.75 -8.67
CA TYR A 77 18.29 -19.90 -7.79
C TYR A 77 17.43 -19.55 -6.57
N GLN A 78 16.58 -20.49 -6.14
CA GLN A 78 15.62 -20.25 -5.06
C GLN A 78 16.30 -19.85 -3.75
N THR A 79 17.44 -20.45 -3.43
CA THR A 79 18.20 -20.13 -2.21
C THR A 79 18.62 -18.67 -2.13
N GLU A 80 19.06 -18.09 -3.25
CA GLU A 80 19.48 -16.68 -3.30
C GLU A 80 18.28 -15.74 -3.27
N ARG A 81 17.16 -16.15 -3.87
CA ARG A 81 15.90 -15.43 -3.75
C ARG A 81 15.38 -15.40 -2.31
N ASP A 82 15.47 -16.52 -1.61
CA ASP A 82 15.05 -16.62 -0.21
C ASP A 82 15.94 -15.76 0.70
N GLU A 83 17.24 -15.70 0.42
CA GLU A 83 18.18 -14.83 1.13
C GLU A 83 17.87 -13.34 0.88
N ALA A 84 17.66 -12.95 -0.38
CA ALA A 84 17.29 -11.58 -0.73
C ALA A 84 15.93 -11.19 -0.14
N LEU A 85 14.94 -12.09 -0.16
CA LEU A 85 13.65 -11.89 0.50
C LEU A 85 13.82 -11.64 2.00
N LYS A 86 14.64 -12.45 2.67
CA LYS A 86 14.95 -12.30 4.10
C LYS A 86 15.64 -10.97 4.37
N ALA A 87 16.65 -10.59 3.58
CA ALA A 87 17.39 -9.35 3.73
C ALA A 87 16.47 -8.12 3.56
N ALA A 88 15.67 -8.09 2.48
CA ALA A 88 14.70 -7.02 2.23
C ALA A 88 13.64 -6.94 3.35
N THR A 89 13.18 -8.09 3.86
CA THR A 89 12.23 -8.13 4.99
C THR A 89 12.83 -7.54 6.26
N ILE A 90 14.07 -7.91 6.61
CA ILE A 90 14.77 -7.36 7.78
C ILE A 90 14.92 -5.84 7.61
N LYS A 91 15.33 -5.38 6.43
CA LYS A 91 15.47 -3.95 6.13
C LYS A 91 14.14 -3.21 6.26
N ALA A 92 13.06 -3.72 5.68
CA ALA A 92 11.74 -3.10 5.77
C ALA A 92 11.26 -3.00 7.24
N LYS A 93 11.48 -4.04 8.06
CA LYS A 93 11.15 -4.03 9.50
C LYS A 93 12.00 -3.04 10.28
N GLN A 94 13.29 -2.96 9.98
CA GLN A 94 14.20 -1.97 10.59
C GLN A 94 13.76 -0.54 10.30
N GLN A 95 13.33 -0.26 9.07
CA GLN A 95 12.78 1.05 8.69
C GLN A 95 11.51 1.41 9.48
N VAL A 96 10.64 0.43 9.75
CA VAL A 96 9.49 0.64 10.65
C VAL A 96 9.99 1.03 12.05
N PHE A 97 10.95 0.30 12.60
CA PHE A 97 11.51 0.59 13.92
C PHE A 97 12.08 2.01 13.99
N GLU A 98 12.91 2.39 13.04
CA GLU A 98 13.51 3.72 12.97
C GLU A 98 12.48 4.83 12.78
N PHE A 99 11.47 4.59 11.94
CA PHE A 99 10.37 5.53 11.77
C PHE A 99 9.65 5.78 13.09
N ILE A 100 9.26 4.71 13.79
CA ILE A 100 8.55 4.79 15.07
C ILE A 100 9.39 5.50 16.14
N LYS A 101 10.69 5.21 16.22
CA LYS A 101 11.57 5.75 17.27
C LYS A 101 12.05 7.18 16.99
N ASN A 102 12.36 7.50 15.74
CA ASN A 102 13.10 8.73 15.41
C ASN A 102 12.24 9.74 14.64
N THR A 103 11.36 9.28 13.74
CA THR A 103 10.64 10.19 12.83
C THR A 103 9.39 10.75 13.48
N ILE A 104 8.66 9.95 14.26
CA ILE A 104 7.39 10.35 14.90
C ILE A 104 7.52 11.56 15.81
N GLU A 105 8.68 11.75 16.43
CA GLU A 105 8.96 12.88 17.32
C GLU A 105 9.30 14.18 16.58
N SER A 106 9.52 14.12 15.27
CA SER A 106 10.02 15.26 14.49
C SER A 106 8.90 16.25 14.08
N GLU A 107 9.26 17.52 13.93
CA GLU A 107 8.39 18.54 13.31
C GLU A 107 8.02 18.19 11.86
N ARG A 108 8.92 17.47 11.17
CA ARG A 108 8.67 16.96 9.81
C ARG A 108 7.49 15.99 9.80
N PHE A 109 7.32 15.19 10.85
CA PHE A 109 6.16 14.30 10.98
C PHE A 109 4.87 15.11 11.00
N ILE A 110 4.75 16.07 11.91
CA ILE A 110 3.57 16.92 12.04
C ILE A 110 3.26 17.64 10.73
N SER A 111 4.27 18.27 10.12
CA SER A 111 4.12 19.01 8.86
C SER A 111 3.59 18.13 7.72
N SER A 112 4.12 16.90 7.60
CA SER A 112 3.70 15.97 6.53
C SER A 112 2.27 15.47 6.73
N VAL A 113 1.89 15.22 7.98
CA VAL A 113 0.54 14.77 8.35
C VAL A 113 -0.48 15.89 8.14
N VAL A 114 -0.16 17.12 8.57
CA VAL A 114 -0.99 18.31 8.30
C VAL A 114 -1.20 18.51 6.81
N ASN A 115 -0.13 18.48 6.01
CA ASN A 115 -0.23 18.61 4.57
C ASN A 115 -1.12 17.53 3.94
N SER A 116 -1.00 16.28 4.39
CA SER A 116 -1.82 15.18 3.86
C SER A 116 -3.28 15.29 4.27
N ILE A 117 -3.58 15.81 5.47
CA ILE A 117 -4.95 16.12 5.94
C ILE A 117 -5.58 17.20 5.06
N GLN A 118 -4.87 18.31 4.81
CA GLN A 118 -5.36 19.46 4.04
C GLN A 118 -5.72 19.11 2.60
N ASN A 119 -4.92 18.23 2.00
CA ASN A 119 -5.05 17.77 0.62
C ASN A 119 -5.92 16.51 0.48
N SER A 120 -6.52 16.02 1.57
CA SER A 120 -7.38 14.83 1.53
C SER A 120 -8.85 15.21 1.36
N ASP A 121 -9.52 14.57 0.42
CA ASP A 121 -10.97 14.67 0.24
C ASP A 121 -11.76 13.92 1.33
N ALA A 122 -11.09 13.06 2.10
CA ALA A 122 -11.71 12.32 3.19
C ALA A 122 -12.01 13.19 4.42
N VAL A 123 -11.31 14.32 4.59
CA VAL A 123 -11.41 15.17 5.80
C VAL A 123 -12.45 16.27 5.58
N PRO A 124 -13.52 16.33 6.41
CA PRO A 124 -14.52 17.39 6.29
C PRO A 124 -13.95 18.79 6.57
N LYS A 125 -14.27 19.78 5.73
CA LYS A 125 -13.77 21.17 5.82
C LYS A 125 -14.77 22.17 6.41
N HIS A 126 -15.60 21.75 7.36
CA HIS A 126 -16.66 22.60 7.96
C HIS A 126 -16.32 23.09 9.37
N LYS A 127 -17.04 24.13 9.86
CA LYS A 127 -16.91 24.60 11.24
C LYS A 127 -17.14 23.44 12.24
N GLY A 128 -16.31 23.38 13.29
CA GLY A 128 -16.38 22.37 14.34
C GLY A 128 -15.41 21.20 14.20
N THR A 129 -14.66 21.09 13.09
CA THR A 129 -13.58 20.10 12.98
C THR A 129 -12.35 20.53 13.80
N PRO A 130 -11.62 19.58 14.43
CA PRO A 130 -10.33 19.87 15.03
C PRO A 130 -9.39 20.52 14.01
N SER A 131 -8.52 21.43 14.47
CA SER A 131 -7.48 21.97 13.58
C SER A 131 -6.58 20.84 13.06
N ASP A 132 -6.07 20.98 11.84
CA ASP A 132 -5.18 19.98 11.22
C ASP A 132 -3.99 19.64 12.11
N ALA A 133 -3.43 20.64 12.82
CA ALA A 133 -2.35 20.45 13.78
C ALA A 133 -2.78 19.57 14.97
N LYS A 134 -3.96 19.81 15.54
CA LYS A 134 -4.50 18.99 16.64
C LYS A 134 -4.74 17.54 16.17
N LEU A 135 -5.22 17.37 14.94
CA LEU A 135 -5.41 16.06 14.33
C LEU A 135 -4.06 15.36 14.11
N ALA A 136 -3.05 16.06 13.61
CA ALA A 136 -1.70 15.52 13.41
C ALA A 136 -1.05 15.07 14.74
N HIS A 137 -1.22 15.84 15.82
CA HIS A 137 -0.81 15.42 17.16
C HIS A 137 -1.58 14.18 17.63
N SER A 138 -2.88 14.10 17.36
CA SER A 138 -3.69 12.92 17.70
C SER A 138 -3.20 11.66 16.96
N VAL A 139 -2.83 11.79 15.68
CA VAL A 139 -2.19 10.70 14.91
C VAL A 139 -0.88 10.28 15.58
N ARG A 140 -0.01 11.24 15.92
CA ARG A 140 1.26 10.96 16.60
C ARG A 140 1.04 10.19 17.90
N ASP A 141 0.15 10.67 18.75
CA ASP A 141 -0.12 10.11 20.06
C ASP A 141 -0.79 8.73 19.95
N SER A 142 -1.67 8.55 18.96
CA SER A 142 -2.27 7.25 18.64
C SER A 142 -1.22 6.23 18.18
N ILE A 143 -0.14 6.64 17.50
CA ILE A 143 0.95 5.73 17.15
C ILE A 143 1.80 5.41 18.36
N LYS A 144 2.18 6.43 19.16
CA LYS A 144 3.01 6.23 20.36
C LYS A 144 2.40 5.23 21.33
N SER A 145 1.10 5.39 21.62
CA SER A 145 0.34 4.49 22.49
C SER A 145 0.23 3.05 21.97
N LYS A 146 0.45 2.82 20.66
CA LYS A 146 0.41 1.50 20.03
C LYS A 146 1.79 1.02 19.56
N SER A 147 2.87 1.73 19.91
CA SER A 147 4.20 1.53 19.32
C SER A 147 4.72 0.10 19.48
N ASP A 148 4.59 -0.51 20.66
CA ASP A 148 5.04 -1.89 20.87
C ASP A 148 4.27 -2.90 20.01
N ALA A 149 2.94 -2.76 19.93
CA ALA A 149 2.10 -3.64 19.10
C ALA A 149 2.45 -3.49 17.60
N ILE A 150 2.66 -2.25 17.14
CA ILE A 150 3.11 -1.97 15.76
C ILE A 150 4.42 -2.72 15.48
N LEU A 151 5.41 -2.63 16.36
CA LEU A 151 6.70 -3.28 16.16
C LEU A 151 6.61 -4.81 16.19
N GLN A 152 5.70 -5.38 16.99
CA GLN A 152 5.49 -6.83 17.08
C GLN A 152 4.70 -7.39 15.88
N ASP A 153 3.72 -6.64 15.37
CA ASP A 153 2.80 -7.08 14.31
C ASP A 153 3.31 -6.78 12.88
N ALA A 154 4.62 -6.62 12.69
CA ALA A 154 5.19 -6.38 11.37
C ALA A 154 5.32 -7.69 10.56
N TYR A 155 4.58 -7.79 9.45
CA TYR A 155 4.58 -8.95 8.54
C TYR A 155 4.77 -8.55 7.09
N VAL A 156 5.25 -9.47 6.25
CA VAL A 156 5.35 -9.27 4.80
C VAL A 156 3.95 -9.31 4.20
N SER A 157 3.49 -8.19 3.64
CA SER A 157 2.20 -8.11 2.96
C SER A 157 2.32 -8.34 1.47
N ASP A 158 3.47 -8.04 0.88
CA ASP A 158 3.76 -8.27 -0.54
C ASP A 158 5.26 -8.49 -0.77
N ALA A 159 5.60 -9.28 -1.78
CA ALA A 159 6.97 -9.54 -2.20
C ALA A 159 7.02 -9.85 -3.70
N VAL A 160 7.79 -9.05 -4.45
CA VAL A 160 7.88 -9.15 -5.91
C VAL A 160 9.34 -9.23 -6.32
N LEU A 161 9.66 -10.20 -7.18
CA LEU A 161 10.94 -10.22 -7.90
C LEU A 161 10.80 -9.38 -9.16
N ASP A 162 11.53 -8.28 -9.23
CA ASP A 162 11.69 -7.51 -10.44
C ASP A 162 12.85 -8.10 -11.26
N LEU A 163 12.51 -8.81 -12.33
CA LEU A 163 13.48 -9.45 -13.23
C LEU A 163 14.30 -8.44 -14.03
N SER A 164 13.82 -7.20 -14.20
CA SER A 164 14.54 -6.17 -14.97
C SER A 164 15.71 -5.57 -14.19
N THR A 165 15.58 -5.49 -12.87
CA THR A 165 16.58 -4.92 -11.96
C THR A 165 17.32 -5.99 -11.14
N GLY A 166 16.82 -7.23 -11.12
CA GLY A 166 17.35 -8.31 -10.29
C GLY A 166 17.11 -8.06 -8.79
N LEU A 167 16.08 -7.29 -8.45
CA LEU A 167 15.75 -6.93 -7.08
C LEU A 167 14.53 -7.70 -6.58
N ILE A 168 14.57 -8.17 -5.34
CA ILE A 168 13.35 -8.46 -4.60
C ILE A 168 12.90 -7.19 -3.89
N VAL A 169 11.66 -6.79 -4.15
CA VAL A 169 10.96 -5.70 -3.48
C VAL A 169 10.02 -6.32 -2.45
N VAL A 170 10.19 -5.95 -1.19
CA VAL A 170 9.34 -6.41 -0.09
C VAL A 170 8.58 -5.23 0.49
N THR A 171 7.27 -5.40 0.66
CA THR A 171 6.44 -4.52 1.46
C THR A 171 6.06 -5.22 2.77
N VAL A 172 6.45 -4.62 3.88
CA VAL A 172 6.02 -5.01 5.23
C VAL A 172 4.86 -4.11 5.64
N ARG A 173 3.84 -4.70 6.25
CA ARG A 173 2.73 -4.01 6.90
C ARG A 173 2.77 -4.22 8.40
N SER A 174 2.37 -3.21 9.15
CA SER A 174 2.42 -3.21 10.62
C SER A 174 1.28 -2.39 11.22
N GLY A 175 0.82 -2.78 12.41
CA GLY A 175 -0.17 -2.02 13.20
C GLY A 175 -1.61 -2.51 13.13
N ARG A 176 -1.90 -3.48 12.25
CA ARG A 176 -3.17 -4.23 12.23
C ARG A 176 -2.97 -5.61 11.64
N ARG A 177 -2.91 -6.61 12.51
CA ARG A 177 -3.12 -8.01 12.16
C ARG A 177 -4.50 -8.37 12.68
N ASN A 178 -5.49 -8.42 11.78
CA ASN A 178 -6.77 -9.05 12.13
C ASN A 178 -6.55 -10.56 12.23
#